data_AF-A0A485P2S4-F1
#
_entry.id   AF-A0A485P2S4-F1
#
_cell.length_a   1.000
_cell.length_b   1.000
_cell.length_c   1.000
_cell.angle_alpha   90.00
_cell.angle_beta   90.00
_cell.angle_gamma   90.00
#
_symmetry.space_group_name_H-M   'P 1'
#
loop_
_entity.id
_entity.type
_entity.pdbx_description
1 polymer ?
#
loop_
_entity_poly.entity_id
_entity_poly.type
_entity_poly.pdbx_seq_one_letter_code
_entity_poly.pdbx_strand_id
1 'polypeptide(L)' 'MPRDVILVVWFCVCTARTVVGFGTDPDLQVDIIAELDLVNTTAGVTQVSGLHNASKAYLFQ' A
#
# COMPACT_ATOMS: atom_id res chain seq x y z
N MET A 1 -24.37 -18.01 27.50
CA MET A 1 -23.36 -16.99 27.88
C MET A 1 -22.10 -17.09 27.05
N PRO A 2 -21.29 -18.18 27.06
CA PRO A 2 -20.07 -18.23 26.23
C PRO A 2 -20.33 -18.42 24.73
N ARG A 3 -21.38 -19.18 24.36
CA ARG A 3 -21.72 -19.45 22.95
C ARG A 3 -22.19 -18.20 22.21
N ASP A 4 -22.90 -17.32 22.88
CA ASP A 4 -23.45 -16.08 22.31
C ASP A 4 -22.34 -15.07 22.00
N VAL A 5 -21.35 -14.94 22.90
CA VAL A 5 -20.18 -14.08 22.70
C VAL A 5 -19.33 -14.55 21.52
N ILE A 6 -19.14 -15.86 21.37
CA ILE A 6 -18.38 -16.43 20.25
C ILE A 6 -19.06 -16.12 18.91
N LEU A 7 -20.38 -16.22 18.84
CA LEU A 7 -21.15 -15.91 17.62
C LEU A 7 -21.05 -14.43 17.25
N VAL A 8 -21.13 -13.54 18.24
CA VAL A 8 -20.97 -12.09 18.03
C VAL A 8 -19.57 -11.76 17.53
N VAL A 9 -18.52 -12.32 18.14
CA VAL A 9 -17.14 -12.09 17.71
C VAL A 9 -16.92 -12.63 16.29
N TRP A 10 -17.44 -13.81 15.97
CA TRP A 10 -17.34 -14.37 14.63
C TRP A 10 -18.03 -13.50 13.58
N PHE A 11 -19.24 -13.01 13.88
CA PHE A 11 -19.97 -12.10 13.02
C PHE A 11 -19.22 -10.78 12.78
N CYS A 12 -18.61 -10.21 13.83
CA CYS A 12 -17.77 -9.03 13.72
C CYS A 12 -16.51 -9.29 12.85
N VAL A 13 -15.86 -10.43 13.00
CA VAL A 13 -14.68 -10.78 12.17
C VAL A 13 -15.07 -10.99 10.71
N CYS A 14 -16.21 -11.63 10.43
CA CYS A 14 -16.71 -11.84 9.07
C CYS A 14 -17.04 -10.52 8.36
N THR A 15 -17.63 -9.55 9.08
CA THR A 15 -17.96 -8.22 8.54
C THR A 15 -16.73 -7.32 8.44
N ALA A 16 -15.74 -7.46 9.33
CA ALA A 16 -14.48 -6.75 9.22
C ALA A 16 -13.67 -7.19 7.98
N ARG A 17 -13.69 -8.48 7.62
CA ARG A 17 -12.95 -8.99 6.45
C ARG A 17 -13.37 -8.34 5.13
N THR A 18 -14.64 -7.97 4.97
CA THR A 18 -15.13 -7.33 3.74
C THR A 18 -14.69 -5.86 3.64
N VAL A 19 -14.48 -5.18 4.76
CA VAL A 19 -14.01 -3.78 4.79
C VAL A 19 -12.50 -3.64 4.79
N VAL A 20 -11.76 -4.65 5.29
CA VAL A 20 -10.29 -4.65 5.30
C VAL A 20 -9.68 -4.67 3.88
N GLY A 21 -10.44 -5.12 2.88
CA GLY A 21 -10.06 -5.04 1.46
C GLY A 21 -10.72 -3.90 0.68
N PHE A 22 -11.54 -3.06 1.32
CA PHE A 22 -12.28 -1.97 0.66
C PHE A 22 -11.37 -0.73 0.58
N GLY A 23 -10.92 -0.42 -0.64
CA GLY A 23 -10.04 0.73 -0.93
C GLY A 23 -8.73 0.38 -1.63
N THR A 24 -8.38 -0.91 -1.71
CA THR A 24 -7.28 -1.40 -2.53
C THR A 24 -7.86 -2.04 -3.78
N ASP A 25 -8.30 -1.23 -4.75
CA ASP A 25 -8.54 -1.73 -6.09
C ASP A 25 -7.15 -2.01 -6.71
N PRO A 26 -6.80 -3.28 -7.00
CA PRO A 26 -5.50 -3.62 -7.58
C PRO A 26 -5.34 -3.07 -9.01
N ASP A 27 -6.44 -2.77 -9.71
CA ASP A 27 -6.43 -2.08 -11.01
C ASP A 27 -6.19 -0.57 -10.82
N LEU A 28 -6.46 -0.05 -9.62
CA LEU A 28 -6.18 1.32 -9.20
C LEU A 28 -4.80 1.42 -8.50
N GLN A 29 -3.81 0.70 -9.00
CA GLN A 29 -2.44 0.87 -8.57
C GLN A 29 -1.82 2.07 -9.28
N VAL A 30 -1.56 3.15 -8.54
CA VAL A 30 -0.88 4.33 -9.07
C VAL A 30 0.63 4.16 -8.95
N ASP A 31 1.34 4.02 -10.08
CA ASP A 31 2.79 4.05 -10.13
C ASP A 31 3.31 5.49 -10.18
N ILE A 32 3.51 6.08 -9.01
CA ILE A 32 4.00 7.47 -8.85
C ILE A 32 5.38 7.67 -9.51
N ILE A 33 6.21 6.64 -9.58
CA ILE A 33 7.56 6.75 -10.17
C ILE A 33 7.43 6.95 -11.68
N ALA A 34 6.53 6.21 -12.32
CA ALA A 34 6.22 6.35 -13.74
C ALA A 34 5.45 7.65 -14.02
N GLU A 35 4.42 7.97 -13.23
CA GLU A 35 3.59 9.16 -13.43
C GLU A 35 4.38 10.48 -13.34
N LEU A 36 5.33 10.57 -12.40
CA LEU A 36 6.19 11.74 -12.27
C LEU A 36 7.50 11.62 -13.09
N ASP A 37 7.66 10.55 -13.87
CA ASP A 37 8.86 10.26 -14.65
C ASP A 37 10.18 10.45 -13.86
N LEU A 38 10.23 9.89 -12.65
CA LEU A 38 11.38 10.04 -11.74
C LEU A 38 12.67 9.43 -12.31
N VAL A 39 12.54 8.50 -13.26
CA VAL A 39 13.69 7.86 -13.92
C VAL A 39 14.44 8.86 -14.81
N ASN A 40 13.72 9.77 -15.46
CA ASN A 40 14.31 10.77 -16.36
C ASN A 40 14.44 12.16 -15.71
N THR A 41 13.71 12.41 -14.63
CA THR A 41 13.71 13.69 -13.91
C THR A 41 14.99 13.85 -13.09
N THR A 42 15.75 14.91 -13.39
CA THR A 42 17.02 15.25 -12.70
C THR A 42 16.97 16.58 -11.97
N ALA A 43 15.95 17.41 -12.23
CA ALA A 43 15.78 18.69 -11.57
C ALA A 43 15.16 18.48 -10.18
N GLY A 44 15.90 18.80 -9.12
CA GLY A 44 15.43 18.71 -7.74
C GLY A 44 15.24 17.27 -7.22
N VAL A 45 15.68 16.27 -7.98
CA VAL A 45 15.57 14.84 -7.61
C VAL A 45 16.90 14.15 -7.88
N THR A 46 17.38 13.37 -6.90
CA THR A 46 18.56 12.52 -7.03
C THR A 46 18.18 11.06 -6.82
N GLN A 47 18.53 10.20 -7.78
CA GLN A 47 18.36 8.75 -7.60
C GLN A 47 19.45 8.20 -6.66
N VAL A 48 19.04 7.42 -5.67
CA VAL A 48 19.91 6.75 -4.68
C VAL A 48 19.56 5.26 -4.56
N SER A 49 20.43 4.49 -3.91
CA SER A 49 20.15 3.08 -3.61
C SER A 49 19.00 2.97 -2.62
N GLY A 50 18.02 2.10 -2.93
CA GLY A 50 16.89 1.83 -2.05
C GLY A 50 17.22 0.83 -0.93
N LEU A 51 16.23 0.57 -0.07
CA LEU A 51 16.38 -0.31 1.10
C LEU A 51 16.64 -1.78 0.72
N HIS A 52 16.03 -2.24 -0.37
CA HIS A 52 16.20 -3.61 -0.86
C HIS A 52 17.27 -3.65 -1.95
N ASN A 53 17.98 -4.77 -2.04
CA ASN A 53 19.01 -4.93 -3.07
C ASN A 53 18.42 -4.72 -4.47
N ALA A 54 19.17 -4.02 -5.32
CA ALA A 54 18.75 -3.57 -6.66
C ALA A 54 17.50 -2.65 -6.73
N SER A 55 16.92 -2.25 -5.59
CA SER A 55 15.86 -1.23 -5.58
C SER A 55 16.44 0.17 -5.70
N LYS A 56 15.66 1.07 -6.32
CA LYS A 56 15.98 2.49 -6.46
C LYS A 56 15.14 3.30 -5.49
N ALA A 57 15.69 4.38 -4.97
CA ALA A 57 14.96 5.40 -4.24
C ALA A 57 15.29 6.78 -4.83
N TYR A 58 14.47 7.78 -4.53
CA TYR A 58 14.61 9.13 -5.08
C TYR A 58 14.58 10.13 -3.93
N LEU A 59 15.64 10.93 -3.81
CA LEU A 59 15.78 12.00 -2.84
C LEU A 59 15.38 13.32 -3.49
N PHE A 60 14.36 13.96 -2.94
CA PHE A 60 13.92 15.30 -3.35
C PHE A 60 14.71 16.36 -2.58
N GLN A 61 15.14 17.42 -3.27
CA GLN A 61 15.92 18.53 -2.71
C GLN A 61 15.05 19.70 -2.25
#